data_AF-A0A844FZD1-F1
#
_entry.id   AF-A0A844FZD1-F1
#
_cell.length_a   1.000
_cell.length_b   1.000
_cell.length_c   1.000
_cell.angle_alpha   90.00
_cell.angle_beta   90.00
_cell.angle_gamma   90.00
#
_symmetry.space_group_name_H-M   'P 1'
#
loop_
_entity.id
_entity.type
_entity.pdbx_description
1 polymer ?
#
loop_
_entity_poly.entity_id
_entity_poly.type
_entity_poly.pdbx_seq_one_letter_code
_entity_poly.pdbx_strand_id
1 'polypeptide(L)'
;MAKEKILVVEDEEAIQELIRYNLNKEGFDRVRLCDSGEAALAQAAEFKPDLILLDLMLPGIDGLSVCRRLRRDARTAAVPIIMLTAKSEESDIVTGLEVGADDYLAKPFSPKVLIARIKSVLRRVNPTELEESSTSLKRGVLTMNRGTREAAIDGHALSLTFSEFEILYLLARRPGWVFTRNQIVNEVKGDDYPVTERAVDVQMVSLRRKLGGHGDLIETVRGVGYRFAQE
;
A
#
# COMPACT_ATOMS: atom_id res chain seq x y z
N MET A 1 12.30 -11.26 8.77
CA MET A 1 12.28 -11.68 7.36
C MET A 1 11.78 -13.13 7.18
N ALA A 2 12.24 -14.10 7.98
CA ALA A 2 11.69 -15.47 7.90
C ALA A 2 10.25 -15.66 8.45
N LYS A 3 9.62 -14.61 9.02
CA LYS A 3 8.28 -14.71 9.62
C LYS A 3 7.18 -14.18 8.71
N GLU A 4 7.54 -13.29 7.79
CA GLU A 4 6.65 -12.54 6.92
C GLU A 4 6.03 -13.47 5.87
N LYS A 5 4.71 -13.43 5.78
CA LYS A 5 3.90 -14.24 4.87
C LYS A 5 3.62 -13.47 3.59
N ILE A 6 4.02 -14.01 2.45
CA ILE A 6 3.78 -13.37 1.15
C ILE A 6 2.85 -14.25 0.32
N LEU A 7 1.75 -13.67 -0.15
CA LEU A 7 0.86 -14.30 -1.12
C LEU A 7 1.22 -13.79 -2.52
N VAL A 8 1.48 -14.70 -3.46
CA VAL A 8 1.75 -14.38 -4.86
C VAL A 8 0.58 -14.88 -5.69
N VAL A 9 -0.04 -13.97 -6.44
CA VAL A 9 -1.17 -14.22 -7.33
C VAL A 9 -0.73 -13.97 -8.77
N GLU A 10 -0.61 -15.02 -9.56
CA GLU A 10 -0.02 -15.00 -10.90
C GLU A 10 -0.42 -16.29 -11.62
N ASP A 11 -0.96 -16.23 -12.84
CA ASP A 11 -1.41 -17.42 -13.56
C ASP A 11 -0.30 -18.16 -14.31
N GLU A 12 0.81 -17.48 -14.61
CA GLU A 12 1.98 -18.11 -15.23
C GLU A 12 2.88 -18.81 -14.19
N GLU A 13 2.87 -20.15 -14.17
CA GLU A 13 3.67 -20.98 -13.23
C GLU A 13 5.17 -20.61 -13.26
N ALA A 14 5.73 -20.34 -14.44
CA ALA A 14 7.13 -19.97 -14.57
C ALA A 14 7.45 -18.64 -13.84
N ILE A 15 6.52 -17.68 -13.84
CA ILE A 15 6.67 -16.40 -13.15
C ILE A 15 6.49 -16.60 -11.64
N GLN A 16 5.50 -17.39 -11.21
CA GLN A 16 5.33 -17.75 -9.80
C GLN A 16 6.60 -18.36 -9.20
N GLU A 17 7.17 -19.33 -9.90
CA GLU A 17 8.38 -20.03 -9.46
C GLU A 17 9.60 -19.11 -9.45
N LEU A 18 9.74 -18.24 -10.45
CA LEU A 18 10.78 -17.22 -10.47
C LEU A 18 10.67 -16.29 -9.26
N ILE A 19 9.46 -15.81 -8.94
CA ILE A 19 9.22 -14.95 -7.78
C ILE A 19 9.55 -15.70 -6.49
N ARG A 20 9.01 -16.91 -6.30
CA ARG A 20 9.23 -17.73 -5.11
C ARG A 20 10.70 -18.04 -4.89
N TYR A 21 11.41 -18.43 -5.94
CA TYR A 21 12.84 -18.71 -5.87
C TYR A 21 13.64 -17.50 -5.37
N ASN A 22 13.37 -16.31 -5.93
CA ASN A 22 14.07 -15.09 -5.50
C ASN A 22 13.67 -14.66 -4.08
N LEU A 23 12.40 -14.83 -3.69
CA LEU A 23 11.94 -14.58 -2.32
C LEU A 23 12.64 -15.48 -1.31
N ASN A 24 12.67 -16.79 -1.57
CA ASN A 24 13.34 -17.76 -0.70
C ASN A 24 14.84 -17.46 -0.58
N LYS A 25 15.50 -17.10 -1.68
CA LYS A 25 16.93 -16.71 -1.67
C LYS A 25 17.22 -15.52 -0.75
N GLU A 26 16.23 -14.63 -0.58
CA GLU A 26 16.31 -13.46 0.28
C GLU A 26 15.79 -13.71 1.71
N GLY A 27 15.50 -14.98 2.05
CA GLY A 27 15.08 -15.43 3.38
C GLY A 27 13.59 -15.26 3.68
N PHE A 28 12.75 -15.07 2.65
CA PHE A 28 11.30 -15.11 2.79
C PHE A 28 10.79 -16.55 2.55
N ASP A 29 10.71 -17.35 3.61
CA ASP A 29 10.41 -18.79 3.48
C ASP A 29 8.90 -19.11 3.47
N ARG A 30 8.04 -18.12 3.76
CA ARG A 30 6.58 -18.30 3.89
C ARG A 30 5.85 -17.71 2.70
N VAL A 31 6.12 -18.24 1.52
CA VAL A 31 5.49 -17.83 0.26
C VAL A 31 4.37 -18.80 -0.10
N ARG A 32 3.17 -18.28 -0.33
CA ARG A 32 2.03 -19.05 -0.86
C ARG A 32 1.74 -18.57 -2.28
N LEU A 33 1.54 -19.52 -3.20
CA LEU A 33 1.26 -19.26 -4.62
C LEU A 33 -0.22 -19.53 -4.90
N CYS A 34 -0.81 -18.72 -5.78
CA CYS A 34 -2.13 -18.97 -6.34
C CYS A 34 -2.22 -18.42 -7.77
N ASP A 35 -3.00 -19.10 -8.59
CA ASP A 35 -3.07 -18.95 -10.05
C ASP A 35 -4.32 -18.20 -10.54
N SER A 36 -5.21 -17.83 -9.62
CA SER A 36 -6.52 -17.28 -9.94
C SER A 36 -6.99 -16.28 -8.88
N GLY A 37 -7.82 -15.35 -9.31
CA GLY A 37 -8.38 -14.33 -8.42
C GLY A 37 -9.28 -14.91 -7.33
N GLU A 38 -10.04 -15.97 -7.64
CA GLU A 38 -10.87 -16.71 -6.69
C GLU A 38 -10.03 -17.34 -5.58
N ALA A 39 -8.95 -18.05 -5.97
CA ALA A 39 -8.03 -18.65 -5.02
C ALA A 39 -7.34 -17.57 -4.16
N ALA A 40 -6.95 -16.44 -4.75
CA ALA A 40 -6.34 -15.33 -4.03
C ALA A 40 -7.25 -14.80 -2.91
N LEU A 41 -8.54 -14.60 -3.17
CA LEU A 41 -9.50 -14.11 -2.17
C LEU A 41 -9.70 -15.10 -1.03
N ALA A 42 -9.83 -16.38 -1.34
CA ALA A 42 -9.98 -17.43 -0.34
C ALA A 42 -8.71 -17.57 0.52
N GLN A 43 -7.55 -17.63 -0.13
CA GLN A 43 -6.27 -17.82 0.55
C GLN A 43 -5.84 -16.59 1.35
N ALA A 44 -6.13 -15.37 0.90
CA ALA A 44 -5.78 -14.17 1.66
C ALA A 44 -6.47 -14.15 3.04
N ALA A 45 -7.74 -14.55 3.10
CA ALA A 45 -8.50 -14.59 4.35
C ALA A 45 -7.96 -15.64 5.35
N GLU A 46 -7.49 -16.79 4.87
CA GLU A 46 -6.97 -17.88 5.69
C GLU A 46 -5.49 -17.66 6.06
N PHE A 47 -4.66 -17.37 5.06
CA PHE A 47 -3.21 -17.25 5.21
C PHE A 47 -2.83 -16.01 6.03
N LYS A 48 -3.64 -14.95 5.94
CA LYS A 48 -3.36 -13.61 6.51
C LYS A 48 -1.96 -13.13 6.11
N PRO A 49 -1.75 -12.86 4.81
CA PRO A 49 -0.46 -12.41 4.32
C PRO A 49 -0.10 -11.02 4.86
N ASP A 50 1.18 -10.78 5.05
CA ASP A 50 1.76 -9.47 5.36
C ASP A 50 1.96 -8.63 4.09
N LEU A 51 1.95 -9.29 2.92
CA LEU A 51 2.06 -8.67 1.60
C LEU A 51 1.40 -9.55 0.53
N ILE A 52 0.73 -8.92 -0.44
CA ILE A 52 0.21 -9.60 -1.62
C ILE A 52 0.91 -9.04 -2.88
N LEU A 53 1.48 -9.93 -3.68
CA LEU A 53 1.87 -9.65 -5.05
C LEU A 53 0.73 -10.09 -5.96
N LEU A 54 0.20 -9.20 -6.79
CA LEU A 54 -1.04 -9.46 -7.54
C LEU A 54 -0.87 -9.13 -9.02
N ASP A 55 -0.97 -10.13 -9.88
CA ASP A 55 -1.12 -9.87 -11.31
C ASP A 55 -2.47 -9.21 -11.62
N LEU A 56 -2.47 -8.25 -12.54
CA LEU A 56 -3.67 -7.66 -13.10
C LEU A 56 -4.36 -8.55 -14.13
N MET A 57 -3.60 -9.31 -14.92
CA MET A 57 -4.13 -10.05 -16.08
C MET A 57 -4.45 -11.50 -15.75
N LEU A 58 -5.14 -11.73 -14.62
CA LEU A 58 -5.57 -13.07 -14.23
C LEU A 58 -6.74 -13.57 -15.09
N PRO A 59 -6.81 -14.88 -15.38
CA PRO A 59 -7.99 -15.48 -16.00
C PRO A 59 -9.18 -15.45 -15.02
N GLY A 60 -10.39 -15.29 -15.57
CA GLY A 60 -11.61 -15.21 -14.75
C GLY A 60 -11.77 -13.84 -14.09
N ILE A 61 -11.52 -13.75 -12.79
CA ILE A 61 -11.56 -12.47 -12.06
C ILE A 61 -10.23 -11.75 -12.23
N ASP A 62 -10.26 -10.59 -12.91
CA ASP A 62 -9.09 -9.74 -13.08
C ASP A 62 -8.53 -9.21 -11.74
N GLY A 63 -7.23 -8.86 -11.73
CA GLY A 63 -6.54 -8.41 -10.53
C GLY A 63 -7.07 -7.10 -9.95
N LEU A 64 -7.66 -6.22 -10.76
CA LEU A 64 -8.32 -5.02 -10.25
C LEU A 64 -9.53 -5.39 -9.39
N SER A 65 -10.34 -6.35 -9.85
CA SER A 65 -11.52 -6.84 -9.15
C SER A 65 -11.14 -7.62 -7.90
N VAL A 66 -10.05 -8.40 -7.94
CA VAL A 66 -9.46 -9.01 -6.75
C VAL A 66 -9.06 -7.94 -5.73
N CYS A 67 -8.30 -6.92 -6.16
CA CYS A 67 -7.88 -5.83 -5.27
C CYS A 67 -9.07 -5.12 -4.64
N ARG A 68 -10.10 -4.75 -5.42
CA ARG A 68 -11.34 -4.13 -4.87
C ARG A 68 -11.99 -4.99 -3.80
N ARG A 69 -12.04 -6.31 -4.00
CA ARG A 69 -12.65 -7.24 -3.04
C ARG A 69 -11.80 -7.39 -1.77
N LEU A 70 -10.47 -7.50 -1.91
CA LEU A 70 -9.54 -7.49 -0.78
C LEU A 70 -9.64 -6.19 0.04
N ARG A 71 -9.88 -5.04 -0.62
CA ARG A 71 -10.09 -3.76 0.06
C ARG A 71 -11.43 -3.62 0.78
N ARG A 72 -12.45 -4.39 0.39
CA ARG A 72 -13.77 -4.39 1.05
C ARG A 72 -13.82 -5.29 2.27
N ASP A 73 -12.91 -6.27 2.38
CA ASP A 73 -12.83 -7.16 3.53
C ASP A 73 -11.92 -6.54 4.60
N ALA A 74 -12.47 -6.31 5.80
CA ALA A 74 -11.76 -5.70 6.92
C ALA A 74 -10.47 -6.45 7.31
N ARG A 75 -10.39 -7.76 7.04
CA ARG A 75 -9.22 -8.59 7.36
C ARG A 75 -8.05 -8.36 6.41
N THR A 76 -8.31 -7.88 5.20
CA THR A 76 -7.31 -7.71 4.14
C THR A 76 -7.18 -6.25 3.66
N ALA A 77 -8.08 -5.37 4.09
CA ALA A 77 -8.13 -3.97 3.63
C ALA A 77 -6.82 -3.22 3.83
N ALA A 78 -6.12 -3.47 4.95
CA ALA A 78 -4.85 -2.85 5.29
C ALA A 78 -3.61 -3.59 4.77
N VAL A 79 -3.76 -4.81 4.24
CA VAL A 79 -2.62 -5.62 3.75
C VAL A 79 -2.02 -4.93 2.53
N PRO A 80 -0.73 -4.63 2.48
CA PRO A 80 -0.16 -3.98 1.30
C PRO A 80 -0.26 -4.87 0.05
N ILE A 81 -0.60 -4.26 -1.08
CA ILE A 81 -0.71 -4.94 -2.38
C ILE A 81 0.26 -4.29 -3.38
N ILE A 82 1.18 -5.09 -3.93
CA ILE A 82 2.02 -4.70 -5.06
C ILE A 82 1.43 -5.34 -6.31
N MET A 83 0.98 -4.51 -7.25
CA MET A 83 0.50 -5.01 -8.54
C MET A 83 1.66 -5.32 -9.49
N LEU A 84 1.59 -6.49 -10.12
CA LEU A 84 2.46 -6.94 -11.20
C LEU A 84 1.65 -6.94 -12.50
N THR A 85 2.23 -6.57 -13.64
CA THR A 85 1.39 -6.25 -14.82
C THR A 85 2.21 -5.94 -16.07
N ALA A 86 1.76 -6.36 -17.25
CA ALA A 86 2.36 -5.94 -18.51
C ALA A 86 1.92 -4.52 -18.95
N LYS A 87 0.89 -3.96 -18.32
CA LYS A 87 0.38 -2.63 -18.63
C LYS A 87 1.25 -1.56 -17.98
N SER A 88 2.03 -0.83 -18.78
CA SER A 88 2.95 0.20 -18.29
C SER A 88 2.47 1.63 -18.54
N GLU A 89 1.25 1.82 -19.06
CA GLU A 89 0.71 3.15 -19.28
C GLU A 89 0.37 3.84 -17.95
N GLU A 90 0.58 5.15 -17.89
CA GLU A 90 0.28 5.96 -16.71
C GLU A 90 -1.20 5.83 -16.27
N SER A 91 -2.10 5.71 -17.24
CA SER A 91 -3.55 5.49 -17.05
C SER A 91 -3.85 4.19 -16.29
N ASP A 92 -3.14 3.11 -16.60
CA ASP A 92 -3.33 1.80 -15.95
C ASP A 92 -2.78 1.81 -14.51
N ILE A 93 -1.65 2.50 -14.28
CA ILE A 93 -1.10 2.71 -12.93
C ILE A 93 -2.08 3.50 -12.06
N VAL A 94 -2.60 4.61 -12.58
CA VAL A 94 -3.60 5.44 -11.90
C VAL A 94 -4.82 4.61 -11.53
N THR A 95 -5.33 3.81 -12.46
CA THR A 95 -6.50 2.93 -12.23
C THR A 95 -6.23 1.91 -11.11
N GLY A 96 -5.06 1.27 -11.08
CA GLY A 96 -4.68 0.34 -10.02
C GLY A 96 -4.60 1.01 -8.64
N LEU A 97 -4.05 2.21 -8.58
CA LEU A 97 -3.95 2.99 -7.34
C LEU A 97 -5.31 3.50 -6.86
N GLU A 98 -6.20 3.91 -7.77
CA GLU A 98 -7.59 4.30 -7.45
C GLU A 98 -8.40 3.16 -6.84
N VAL A 99 -8.09 1.93 -7.26
CA VAL A 99 -8.65 0.71 -6.72
C VAL A 99 -8.08 0.35 -5.34
N GLY A 100 -6.96 0.98 -4.96
CA GLY A 100 -6.34 0.85 -3.64
C GLY A 100 -5.09 0.00 -3.62
N ALA A 101 -4.44 -0.24 -4.76
CA ALA A 101 -3.08 -0.80 -4.76
C ALA A 101 -2.11 0.13 -4.04
N ASP A 102 -1.10 -0.46 -3.40
CA ASP A 102 -0.07 0.30 -2.71
C ASP A 102 1.13 0.54 -3.61
N ASP A 103 1.47 -0.39 -4.48
CA ASP A 103 2.64 -0.31 -5.35
C ASP A 103 2.32 -0.95 -6.71
N TYR A 104 3.12 -0.64 -7.71
CA TYR A 104 2.98 -1.11 -9.07
C TYR A 104 4.36 -1.41 -9.67
N LEU A 105 4.49 -2.56 -10.32
CA LEU A 105 5.71 -2.97 -10.99
C LEU A 105 5.37 -3.59 -12.36
N ALA A 106 5.83 -2.93 -13.43
CA ALA A 106 5.61 -3.40 -14.79
C ALA A 106 6.47 -4.64 -15.11
N LYS A 107 5.88 -5.59 -15.83
CA LYS A 107 6.50 -6.75 -16.46
C LYS A 107 7.05 -6.34 -17.85
N PRO A 108 8.22 -6.84 -18.27
CA PRO A 108 9.14 -7.68 -17.50
C PRO A 108 9.84 -6.87 -16.39
N PHE A 109 9.94 -7.45 -15.19
CA PHE A 109 10.59 -6.79 -14.04
C PHE A 109 11.94 -7.44 -13.71
N SER A 110 12.83 -6.63 -13.12
CA SER A 110 14.04 -7.12 -12.49
C SER A 110 13.70 -7.76 -11.14
N PRO A 111 14.11 -9.01 -10.85
CA PRO A 111 13.92 -9.63 -9.54
C PRO A 111 14.51 -8.78 -8.41
N LYS A 112 15.65 -8.12 -8.65
CA LYS A 112 16.26 -7.21 -7.66
C LYS A 112 15.35 -6.04 -7.32
N VAL A 113 14.68 -5.47 -8.31
CA VAL A 113 13.73 -4.36 -8.12
C VAL A 113 12.50 -4.84 -7.34
N LEU A 114 11.95 -6.00 -7.69
CA LEU A 114 10.84 -6.60 -6.96
C LEU A 114 11.20 -6.81 -5.48
N ILE A 115 12.33 -7.46 -5.19
CA ILE A 115 12.80 -7.70 -3.82
C ILE A 115 13.00 -6.39 -3.05
N ALA A 116 13.59 -5.36 -3.68
CA ALA A 116 13.79 -4.07 -3.04
C ALA A 116 12.45 -3.44 -2.63
N ARG A 117 11.44 -3.49 -3.50
CA ARG A 117 10.07 -3.00 -3.21
C ARG A 117 9.43 -3.78 -2.07
N ILE A 118 9.51 -5.10 -2.11
CA ILE A 118 8.97 -5.99 -1.07
C ILE A 118 9.59 -5.66 0.29
N LYS A 119 10.92 -5.58 0.37
CA LYS A 119 11.62 -5.21 1.61
C LYS A 119 11.25 -3.81 2.09
N SER A 120 11.13 -2.85 1.18
CA SER A 120 10.74 -1.47 1.49
C SER A 120 9.34 -1.39 2.09
N VAL A 121 8.37 -2.12 1.52
CA VAL A 121 7.00 -2.21 2.02
C VAL A 121 6.96 -2.92 3.39
N LEU A 122 7.55 -4.11 3.49
CA LEU A 122 7.51 -4.91 4.72
C LEU A 122 8.22 -4.25 5.91
N ARG A 123 9.35 -3.56 5.68
CA ARG A 123 10.04 -2.81 6.75
C ARG A 123 9.15 -1.74 7.38
N ARG A 124 8.22 -1.17 6.62
CA ARG A 124 7.29 -0.14 7.12
C ARG A 124 6.06 -0.74 7.80
N VAL A 125 5.67 -1.97 7.44
CA VAL A 125 4.60 -2.71 8.14
C VAL A 125 5.03 -3.07 9.56
N ASN A 126 6.32 -3.36 9.77
CA ASN A 126 6.89 -3.75 11.07
C ASN A 126 7.98 -2.77 11.53
N PRO A 127 7.60 -1.62 12.15
CA PRO A 127 8.58 -0.71 12.74
C PRO A 127 9.39 -1.42 13.83
N THR A 128 10.70 -1.18 13.89
CA THR A 128 11.58 -1.68 14.97
C THR A 128 11.19 -1.10 16.34
N GLU A 129 11.44 -1.84 17.42
CA GLU A 129 11.16 -1.48 18.83
C GLU A 129 11.64 -0.06 19.24
N LEU A 130 12.67 0.49 18.56
CA LEU A 130 13.19 1.84 18.81
C LEU A 130 12.27 2.98 18.31
N GLU A 131 11.34 2.71 17.39
CA GLU A 131 10.36 3.70 16.88
C GLU A 131 9.05 3.72 17.72
N GLU A 132 8.94 2.86 18.74
CA GLU A 132 7.71 2.67 19.51
C GLU A 132 7.38 3.81 20.49
N SER A 133 8.34 4.70 20.77
CA SER A 133 8.19 5.74 21.81
C SER A 133 7.12 6.81 21.51
N SER A 134 6.58 6.88 20.29
CA SER A 134 5.35 7.63 19.99
C SER A 134 4.54 7.00 18.86
N THR A 135 4.02 5.79 19.07
CA THR A 135 3.12 5.12 18.11
C THR A 135 1.75 5.80 17.99
N SER A 136 1.31 6.54 19.00
CA SER A 136 0.01 7.23 19.01
C SER A 136 0.12 8.71 18.65
N LEU A 137 -0.77 9.15 17.76
CA LEU A 137 -0.88 10.52 17.26
C LEU A 137 -2.32 10.98 17.47
N LYS A 138 -2.50 12.14 18.10
CA LYS A 138 -3.79 12.83 18.21
C LYS A 138 -3.68 14.24 17.66
N ARG A 139 -4.60 14.62 16.77
CA ARG A 139 -4.74 15.94 16.14
C ARG A 139 -6.22 16.26 16.06
N GLY A 140 -6.73 17.06 17.00
CA GLY A 140 -8.14 17.38 17.10
C GLY A 140 -9.01 16.13 17.14
N VAL A 141 -9.82 15.97 16.10
CA VAL A 141 -10.74 14.85 15.89
C VAL A 141 -10.08 13.58 15.32
N LEU A 142 -8.85 13.68 14.81
CA LEU A 142 -8.08 12.57 14.26
C LEU A 142 -7.25 11.90 15.35
N THR A 143 -7.38 10.59 15.46
CA THR A 143 -6.49 9.71 16.24
C THR A 143 -5.90 8.65 15.33
N MET A 144 -4.60 8.39 15.46
CA MET A 144 -3.91 7.32 14.73
C MET A 144 -2.96 6.57 15.66
N ASN A 145 -2.81 5.27 15.44
CA ASN A 145 -1.82 4.45 16.09
C ASN A 145 -1.03 3.69 15.02
N ARG A 146 0.25 4.02 14.88
CA ARG A 146 1.15 3.41 13.89
C ARG A 146 1.48 1.95 14.20
N GLY A 147 1.49 1.56 15.47
CA GLY A 147 1.74 0.18 15.90
C GLY A 147 0.57 -0.74 15.59
N THR A 148 -0.67 -0.30 15.85
CA THR A 148 -1.88 -1.08 15.53
C THR A 148 -2.40 -0.82 14.10
N ARG A 149 -1.84 0.19 13.41
CA ARG A 149 -2.30 0.70 12.10
C ARG A 149 -3.77 1.13 12.10
N GLU A 150 -4.26 1.56 13.25
CA GLU A 150 -5.63 2.03 13.42
C GLU A 150 -5.69 3.54 13.29
N ALA A 151 -6.70 4.05 12.60
CA ALA A 151 -7.01 5.47 12.53
C ALA A 151 -8.50 5.67 12.79
N ALA A 152 -8.86 6.79 13.41
CA ALA A 152 -10.24 7.16 13.65
C ALA A 152 -10.43 8.68 13.54
N ILE A 153 -11.60 9.09 13.07
CA ILE A 153 -12.06 10.48 13.01
C ILE A 153 -13.32 10.60 13.85
N ASP A 154 -13.39 11.56 14.77
CA ASP A 154 -14.49 11.67 15.75
C ASP A 154 -14.76 10.36 16.51
N GLY A 155 -13.71 9.58 16.79
CA GLY A 155 -13.81 8.26 17.42
C GLY A 155 -14.35 7.14 16.52
N HIS A 156 -14.70 7.41 15.26
CA HIS A 156 -15.13 6.41 14.29
C HIS A 156 -13.95 5.88 13.48
N ALA A 157 -13.80 4.56 13.42
CA ALA A 157 -12.69 3.91 12.72
C ALA A 157 -12.68 4.24 11.21
N LEU A 158 -11.48 4.57 10.70
CA LEU A 158 -11.21 4.80 9.29
C LEU A 158 -10.66 3.53 8.64
N SER A 159 -11.27 3.10 7.54
CA SER A 159 -10.79 1.97 6.73
C SER A 159 -9.78 2.46 5.69
N LEU A 160 -8.52 2.63 6.11
CA LEU A 160 -7.42 3.08 5.26
C LEU A 160 -6.62 1.90 4.66
N THR A 161 -6.15 2.05 3.43
CA THR A 161 -5.11 1.16 2.90
C THR A 161 -3.78 1.43 3.60
N PHE A 162 -2.78 0.56 3.36
CA PHE A 162 -1.44 0.78 3.91
C PHE A 162 -0.89 2.16 3.52
N SER A 163 -0.92 2.51 2.24
CA SER A 163 -0.39 3.77 1.72
C SER A 163 -1.16 4.99 2.23
N GLU A 164 -2.49 4.92 2.25
CA GLU A 164 -3.32 6.01 2.78
C GLU A 164 -2.99 6.30 4.24
N PHE A 165 -2.84 5.25 5.06
CA PHE A 165 -2.44 5.40 6.46
C PHE A 165 -1.07 6.08 6.58
N GLU A 166 -0.06 5.61 5.85
CA GLU A 166 1.30 6.19 5.91
C GLU A 166 1.30 7.66 5.47
N ILE A 167 0.56 8.00 4.41
CA ILE A 167 0.43 9.37 3.91
C ILE A 167 -0.24 10.26 4.96
N LEU A 168 -1.39 9.83 5.51
CA LEU A 168 -2.11 10.61 6.50
C LEU A 168 -1.27 10.81 7.77
N TYR A 169 -0.58 9.76 8.23
CA TYR A 169 0.31 9.82 9.38
C TYR A 169 1.48 10.79 9.15
N LEU A 170 2.11 10.74 7.98
CA LEU A 170 3.20 11.64 7.58
C LEU A 170 2.77 13.10 7.68
N LEU A 171 1.64 13.44 7.08
CA LEU A 171 1.10 14.80 7.07
C LEU A 171 0.71 15.25 8.49
N ALA A 172 -0.07 14.43 9.21
CA ALA A 172 -0.61 14.76 10.53
C ALA A 172 0.45 14.84 11.63
N ARG A 173 1.59 14.17 11.46
CA ARG A 173 2.74 14.29 12.39
C ARG A 173 3.34 15.69 12.38
N ARG A 174 3.24 16.44 11.28
CA ARG A 174 3.77 17.82 11.14
C ARG A 174 2.71 18.80 10.57
N PRO A 175 1.69 19.19 11.36
CA PRO A 175 0.66 20.13 10.92
C PRO A 175 1.25 21.44 10.39
N GLY A 176 0.73 21.92 9.27
CA GLY A 176 1.18 23.13 8.58
C GLY A 176 2.41 22.96 7.68
N TRP A 177 3.18 21.88 7.85
CA TRP A 177 4.34 21.60 7.00
C TRP A 177 3.88 21.15 5.61
N VAL A 178 4.39 21.82 4.58
CA VAL A 178 4.10 21.46 3.19
C VAL A 178 5.06 20.38 2.73
N PHE A 179 4.52 19.20 2.40
CA PHE A 179 5.26 18.15 1.74
C PHE A 179 5.05 18.24 0.24
N THR A 180 6.14 18.23 -0.53
CA THR A 180 6.05 18.06 -1.98
C THR A 180 5.58 16.66 -2.33
N ARG A 181 5.05 16.46 -3.53
CA ARG A 181 4.63 15.11 -3.99
C ARG A 181 5.79 14.12 -3.93
N ASN A 182 6.97 14.53 -4.39
CA ASN A 182 8.17 13.69 -4.32
C ASN A 182 8.59 13.37 -2.88
N GLN A 183 8.44 14.32 -1.94
CA GLN A 183 8.69 14.02 -0.52
C GLN A 183 7.70 12.97 0.02
N ILE A 184 6.42 13.09 -0.32
CA ILE A 184 5.40 12.11 0.10
C ILE A 184 5.72 10.73 -0.50
N VAL A 185 6.06 10.67 -1.80
CA VAL A 185 6.48 9.43 -2.44
C VAL A 185 7.70 8.84 -1.74
N ASN A 186 8.76 9.62 -1.51
CA ASN A 186 10.00 9.10 -0.94
C ASN A 186 9.80 8.59 0.50
N GLU A 187 9.05 9.31 1.32
CA GLU A 187 8.75 8.89 2.70
C GLU A 187 7.91 7.59 2.71
N VAL A 188 6.88 7.51 1.86
CA VAL A 188 5.91 6.40 1.85
C VAL A 188 6.39 5.18 1.06
N LYS A 189 7.25 5.37 0.04
CA LYS A 189 7.68 4.34 -0.93
C LYS A 189 9.18 4.09 -0.94
N GLY A 190 9.99 5.10 -0.65
CA GLY A 190 11.46 5.03 -0.54
C GLY A 190 12.12 5.86 -1.63
N ASP A 191 13.41 6.14 -1.46
CA ASP A 191 14.21 6.83 -2.47
C ASP A 191 14.29 5.98 -3.76
N ASP A 192 14.34 6.64 -4.93
CA ASP A 192 14.37 6.06 -6.29
C ASP A 192 13.09 5.36 -6.76
N TYR A 193 11.94 5.66 -6.16
CA TYR A 193 10.66 5.09 -6.58
C TYR A 193 10.13 5.77 -7.87
N PRO A 194 10.05 5.07 -9.02
CA PRO A 194 9.76 5.66 -10.33
C PRO A 194 8.27 5.96 -10.57
N VAL A 195 7.50 6.23 -9.51
CA VAL A 195 6.07 6.53 -9.66
C VAL A 195 5.85 8.01 -9.87
N THR A 196 4.93 8.30 -10.76
CA THR A 196 4.51 9.65 -11.13
C THR A 196 3.90 10.38 -9.94
N GLU A 197 4.18 11.68 -9.83
CA GLU A 197 3.53 12.63 -8.91
C GLU A 197 2.00 12.46 -8.84
N ARG A 198 1.35 12.03 -9.93
CA ARG A 198 -0.09 11.75 -10.00
C ARG A 198 -0.60 10.66 -9.06
N ALA A 199 0.24 9.69 -8.71
CA ALA A 199 -0.12 8.63 -7.77
C ALA A 199 -0.49 9.18 -6.39
N VAL A 200 0.21 10.23 -5.95
CA VAL A 200 -0.10 10.90 -4.68
C VAL A 200 -1.46 11.56 -4.76
N ASP A 201 -1.78 12.21 -5.88
CA ASP A 201 -3.04 12.94 -6.05
C ASP A 201 -4.25 12.00 -5.95
N VAL A 202 -4.15 10.79 -6.51
CA VAL A 202 -5.17 9.72 -6.37
C VAL A 202 -5.39 9.37 -4.89
N GLN A 203 -4.30 9.16 -4.14
CA GLN A 203 -4.38 8.84 -2.71
C GLN A 203 -4.98 10.00 -1.90
N MET A 204 -4.71 11.26 -2.27
CA MET A 204 -5.31 12.44 -1.62
C MET A 204 -6.81 12.51 -1.85
N VAL A 205 -7.27 12.25 -3.07
CA VAL A 205 -8.71 12.19 -3.36
C VAL A 205 -9.39 11.09 -2.54
N SER A 206 -8.80 9.90 -2.48
CA SER A 206 -9.33 8.79 -1.67
C SER A 206 -9.34 9.12 -0.18
N LEU A 207 -8.25 9.67 0.36
CA LEU A 207 -8.13 10.07 1.76
C LEU A 207 -9.19 11.09 2.14
N ARG A 208 -9.35 12.17 1.37
CA ARG A 208 -10.36 13.20 1.64
C ARG A 208 -11.77 12.62 1.66
N ARG A 209 -12.09 11.71 0.73
CA ARG A 209 -13.36 11.00 0.72
C ARG A 209 -13.55 10.15 1.98
N LYS A 210 -12.50 9.45 2.43
CA LYS A 210 -12.54 8.61 3.64
C LYS A 210 -12.61 9.41 4.94
N LEU A 211 -12.07 10.63 4.96
CA LEU A 211 -12.20 11.57 6.07
C LEU A 211 -13.59 12.23 6.14
N GLY A 212 -14.43 12.08 5.10
CA GLY A 212 -15.79 12.57 5.09
C GLY A 212 -15.86 14.09 5.23
N GLY A 213 -16.60 14.58 6.24
CA GLY A 213 -16.74 16.01 6.53
C GLY A 213 -15.44 16.72 6.91
N HIS A 214 -14.37 15.97 7.21
CA HIS A 214 -13.06 16.47 7.61
C HIS A 214 -12.00 16.35 6.50
N GLY A 215 -12.42 16.25 5.24
CA GLY A 215 -11.49 16.15 4.11
C GLY A 215 -10.62 17.42 3.92
N ASP A 216 -11.05 18.55 4.48
CA ASP A 216 -10.32 19.82 4.52
C ASP A 216 -9.10 19.79 5.45
N LEU A 217 -9.01 18.83 6.38
CA LEU A 217 -7.79 18.58 7.16
C LEU A 217 -6.57 18.30 6.27
N ILE A 218 -6.77 17.84 5.03
CA ILE A 218 -5.72 17.72 4.03
C ILE A 218 -5.87 18.87 3.04
N GLU A 219 -4.93 19.81 3.07
CA GLU A 219 -4.94 21.00 2.22
C GLU A 219 -4.00 20.85 1.02
N THR A 220 -4.41 21.38 -0.13
CA THR A 220 -3.55 21.47 -1.32
C THR A 220 -2.85 22.82 -1.37
N VAL A 221 -1.52 22.82 -1.35
CA VAL A 221 -0.70 24.00 -1.63
C VAL A 221 -0.38 23.98 -3.12
N ARG A 222 -1.11 24.80 -3.89
CA ARG A 222 -1.03 24.83 -5.36
C ARG A 222 0.42 25.02 -5.82
N GLY A 223 0.85 24.18 -6.76
CA GLY A 223 2.21 24.20 -7.31
C GLY A 223 3.30 23.60 -6.41
N VAL A 224 2.96 23.17 -5.18
CA VAL A 224 3.95 22.63 -4.23
C VAL A 224 3.62 21.21 -3.80
N GLY A 225 2.43 20.98 -3.22
CA GLY A 225 2.06 19.66 -2.69
C GLY A 225 0.92 19.73 -1.68
N TYR A 226 1.06 19.02 -0.57
CA TYR A 226 0.01 18.82 0.42
C TYR A 226 0.50 19.09 1.84
N ARG A 227 -0.42 19.49 2.72
CA ARG A 227 -0.17 19.62 4.16
C ARG A 227 -1.38 19.17 4.96
N PHE A 228 -1.13 18.82 6.22
CA PHE A 228 -2.22 18.73 7.20
C PHE A 228 -2.53 20.14 7.74
N ALA A 229 -3.80 20.50 7.90
CA ALA A 229 -4.22 21.79 8.43
C ALA A 229 -3.62 22.06 9.83
N GLN A 230 -3.29 23.32 10.12
CA GLN A 230 -2.98 23.74 11.49
C GLN A 230 -4.28 23.99 12.23
N GLU A 231 -4.36 23.51 13.47
CA GLU A 231 -5.34 24.01 14.44
C GLU A 231 -5.06 25.47 14.79
#